data_AF-A0A7Z8LC03-F1
#
_entry.id   AF-A0A7Z8LC03-F1
#
_cell.length_a   1.000
_cell.length_b   1.000
_cell.length_c   1.000
_cell.angle_alpha   90.00
_cell.angle_beta   90.00
_cell.angle_gamma   90.00
#
_symmetry.space_group_name_H-M   'P 1'
#
loop_
_entity.id
_entity.type
_entity.pdbx_description
1 polymer ?
#
loop_
_entity_poly.entity_id
_entity_poly.type
_entity_poly.pdbx_seq_one_letter_code
_entity_poly.pdbx_strand_id
1 'polypeptide(L)'
;MKPLPHYHLPASRRRRGIFTACLLALGNLPLLVAGEVQHRDVVVLTNGHQITGRVAEASPQSVLIEQEHGEVRLPRQLVQAVHLGFTSRLERLDRSDYEAVIALAVWAKDRGLLAEAFSLAELAWGLPQRDGRAALLLAQLLDAQAGKQREALEYYRAWRDRHGGSERSVMARIEDLERHFRSYEEALAAYQQQLASARENHVEGLEARDGWQGDDPQHANQVEVTQRSIEEHGIENVILEVQYQGGSQDKAVVRRRVTFDASQAQTIRFEVSNPGEHPIPVSLAVKAGPGYTYYESTTVTVPPRSGWHPVSFSLTSQDWKSEASNWAHNTTIGTANNVRELQIQFHNRRRDGTVYLDAIPILRP
;
A
#
# COMPACT_ATOMS: atom_id res chain seq x y z
N MET A 1 -11.68 13.35 -29.15
CA MET A 1 -10.60 12.80 -28.31
C MET A 1 -9.27 13.33 -28.81
N LYS A 2 -8.56 14.15 -28.02
CA LYS A 2 -7.21 14.63 -28.34
C LYS A 2 -6.19 13.60 -27.85
N PRO A 3 -5.14 13.27 -28.62
CA PRO A 3 -4.12 12.34 -28.16
C PRO A 3 -3.24 13.00 -27.09
N LEU A 4 -2.85 12.21 -26.08
CA LEU A 4 -1.94 12.60 -25.02
C LEU A 4 -0.50 12.76 -25.56
N PRO A 5 0.30 13.69 -25.01
CA PRO A 5 1.66 13.93 -25.48
C PRO A 5 2.62 12.83 -25.00
N HIS A 6 3.44 12.34 -25.94
CA HIS A 6 4.57 11.45 -25.66
C HIS A 6 5.68 12.20 -24.92
N TYR A 7 6.02 11.72 -23.72
CA TYR A 7 7.21 12.17 -22.98
C TYR A 7 8.46 11.51 -23.54
N HIS A 8 9.34 12.31 -24.16
CA HIS A 8 10.72 11.93 -24.47
C HIS A 8 11.61 12.19 -23.26
N LEU A 9 12.27 11.14 -22.76
CA LEU A 9 13.37 11.26 -21.78
C LEU A 9 14.64 11.79 -22.50
N PRO A 10 15.37 12.77 -21.93
CA PRO A 10 16.57 13.29 -22.56
C PRO A 10 17.76 12.33 -22.38
N ALA A 11 18.46 12.09 -23.48
CA ALA A 11 19.72 11.36 -23.53
C ALA A 11 20.81 12.05 -22.69
N SER A 12 21.44 11.28 -21.79
CA SER A 12 22.54 11.74 -20.95
C SER A 12 23.82 11.93 -21.77
N ARG A 13 24.22 13.18 -21.97
CA ARG A 13 25.53 13.57 -22.52
C ARG A 13 26.64 13.26 -21.50
N ARG A 14 27.41 12.20 -21.75
CA ARG A 14 28.70 11.97 -21.06
C ARG A 14 29.74 12.98 -21.55
N ARG A 15 30.07 13.99 -20.73
CA ARG A 15 31.30 14.77 -20.87
C ARG A 15 32.44 14.04 -20.15
N ARG A 16 33.46 13.62 -20.88
CA ARG A 16 34.74 13.17 -20.32
C ARG A 16 35.58 14.40 -19.98
N GLY A 17 35.69 14.72 -18.70
CA GLY A 17 36.70 15.62 -18.17
C GLY A 17 37.88 14.81 -17.65
N ILE A 18 39.07 15.09 -18.17
CA ILE A 18 40.34 14.49 -17.74
C ILE A 18 40.75 15.20 -16.44
N PHE A 19 40.67 14.50 -15.31
CA PHE A 19 41.30 14.91 -14.05
C PHE A 19 42.54 14.04 -13.84
N THR A 20 43.71 14.66 -13.93
CA THR A 20 44.99 14.06 -13.56
C THR A 20 45.13 14.14 -12.04
N ALA A 21 44.85 13.03 -11.36
CA ALA A 21 45.10 12.89 -9.93
C ALA A 21 46.51 12.28 -9.72
N CYS A 22 47.37 12.99 -8.99
CA CYS A 22 48.61 12.45 -8.45
C CYS A 22 48.28 11.33 -7.44
N LEU A 23 48.47 10.08 -7.86
CA LEU A 23 48.47 8.91 -7.00
C LEU A 23 49.74 8.91 -6.15
N LEU A 24 49.63 9.27 -4.87
CA LEU A 24 50.61 8.88 -3.87
C LEU A 24 50.33 7.42 -3.51
N ALA A 25 51.33 6.56 -3.69
CA ALA A 25 51.27 5.13 -3.42
C ALA A 25 51.08 4.87 -1.91
N LEU A 26 49.83 4.74 -1.48
CA LEU A 26 49.48 4.05 -0.25
C LEU A 26 49.50 2.55 -0.56
N GLY A 27 50.43 1.83 0.06
CA GLY A 27 50.59 0.40 -0.10
C GLY A 27 49.30 -0.36 0.20
N ASN A 28 49.07 -1.43 -0.56
CA ASN A 28 48.01 -2.41 -0.37
C ASN A 28 48.01 -2.93 1.08
N LEU A 29 47.21 -2.31 1.95
CA LEU A 29 46.77 -2.93 3.18
C LEU A 29 45.62 -3.89 2.80
N PRO A 30 45.68 -5.17 3.21
CA PRO A 30 44.57 -6.08 3.02
C PRO A 30 43.33 -5.47 3.66
N LEU A 31 42.19 -5.52 2.94
CA LEU A 31 40.85 -5.31 3.50
C LEU A 31 40.60 -6.40 4.57
N LEU A 32 41.21 -6.22 5.74
CA LEU A 32 40.87 -6.97 6.93
C LEU A 32 39.43 -6.61 7.31
N VAL A 33 38.67 -7.63 7.69
CA VAL A 33 37.29 -7.54 8.15
C VAL A 33 37.18 -6.41 9.18
N ALA A 34 36.67 -5.25 8.75
CA ALA A 34 36.76 -4.00 9.51
C ALA A 34 35.93 -3.99 10.80
N GLY A 35 35.07 -5.00 11.02
CA GLY A 35 34.19 -5.08 12.18
C GLY A 35 34.89 -5.53 13.48
N GLU A 36 35.72 -6.58 13.45
CA GLU A 36 36.29 -7.14 14.69
C GLU A 36 37.35 -6.25 15.35
N VAL A 37 38.06 -5.44 14.55
CA VAL A 37 39.12 -4.55 15.04
C VAL A 37 38.55 -3.41 15.90
N GLN A 38 37.27 -3.09 15.78
CA GLN A 38 36.66 -1.95 16.48
C GLN A 38 36.31 -2.25 17.94
N HIS A 39 36.17 -3.53 18.31
CA HIS A 39 35.87 -3.95 19.67
C HIS A 39 37.13 -4.26 20.51
N ARG A 40 38.27 -4.52 19.86
CA ARG A 40 39.53 -4.86 20.53
C ARG A 40 40.39 -3.61 20.73
N ASP A 41 41.19 -3.61 21.79
CA ASP A 41 42.19 -2.57 21.98
C ASP A 41 43.40 -2.86 21.07
N VAL A 42 44.05 -1.79 20.65
CA VAL A 42 45.26 -1.83 19.81
C VAL A 42 46.37 -1.10 20.53
N VAL A 43 47.43 -1.83 20.87
CA VAL A 43 48.66 -1.26 21.44
C VAL A 43 49.68 -1.15 20.32
N VAL A 44 50.06 0.10 20.01
CA VAL A 44 51.06 0.42 18.99
C VAL A 44 52.41 0.56 19.68
N LEU A 45 53.39 -0.20 19.22
CA LEU A 45 54.74 -0.19 19.74
C LEU A 45 55.60 0.87 19.06
N THR A 46 56.70 1.25 19.69
CA THR A 46 57.64 2.27 19.16
C THR A 46 58.31 1.86 17.85
N ASN A 47 58.33 0.57 17.52
CA ASN A 47 58.80 0.05 16.23
C ASN A 47 57.69 -0.04 15.16
N GLY A 48 56.48 0.45 15.45
CA GLY A 48 55.32 0.42 14.54
C GLY A 48 54.53 -0.89 14.54
N HIS A 49 54.97 -1.94 15.25
CA HIS A 49 54.19 -3.17 15.40
C HIS A 49 52.92 -2.90 16.21
N GLN A 50 51.85 -3.62 15.90
CA GLN A 50 50.58 -3.52 16.61
C GLN A 50 50.26 -4.84 17.30
N ILE A 51 49.87 -4.76 18.57
CA ILE A 51 49.36 -5.89 19.34
C ILE A 51 47.89 -5.63 19.63
N THR A 52 47.04 -6.57 19.23
CA THR A 52 45.61 -6.53 19.51
C THR A 52 45.27 -7.40 20.71
N GLY A 53 44.33 -6.94 21.53
CA GLY A 53 43.88 -7.61 22.75
C GLY A 53 43.05 -6.66 23.61
N ARG A 54 42.69 -7.05 24.83
CA ARG A 54 42.03 -6.17 25.79
C ARG A 54 43.07 -5.62 26.76
N VAL A 55 43.16 -4.30 26.90
CA VAL A 55 44.09 -3.64 27.82
C VAL A 55 43.48 -3.65 29.22
N ALA A 56 43.87 -4.66 29.99
CA ALA A 56 43.45 -4.82 31.38
C ALA A 56 44.04 -3.73 32.28
N GLU A 57 45.32 -3.38 32.08
CA GLU A 57 46.02 -2.38 32.89
C GLU A 57 46.92 -1.50 32.00
N ALA A 58 46.93 -0.19 32.24
CA ALA A 58 47.88 0.73 31.64
C ALA A 58 48.43 1.67 32.72
N SER A 59 49.67 1.43 33.14
CA SER A 59 50.36 2.21 34.17
C SER A 59 51.59 2.94 33.58
N PRO A 60 52.24 3.84 34.33
CA PRO A 60 53.47 4.49 33.87
C PRO A 60 54.63 3.52 33.59
N GLN A 61 54.60 2.31 34.17
CA GLN A 61 55.68 1.34 34.05
C GLN A 61 55.39 0.25 33.01
N SER A 62 54.14 -0.19 32.85
CA SER A 62 53.79 -1.28 31.92
C SER A 62 52.36 -1.18 31.38
N VAL A 63 52.11 -1.89 30.29
CA VAL A 63 50.78 -2.13 29.71
C VAL A 63 50.53 -3.64 29.70
N LEU A 64 49.45 -4.08 30.33
CA LEU A 64 49.01 -5.48 30.34
C LEU A 64 47.89 -5.66 29.31
N ILE A 65 48.08 -6.61 28.40
CA ILE A 65 47.16 -6.92 27.30
C ILE A 65 46.70 -8.37 27.47
N GLU A 66 45.40 -8.57 27.69
CA GLU A 66 44.73 -9.87 27.64
C GLU A 66 44.49 -10.26 26.17
N GLN A 67 44.95 -11.44 25.80
CA GLN A 67 44.73 -12.06 24.50
C GLN A 67 43.98 -13.38 24.68
N GLU A 68 43.47 -13.95 23.59
CA GLU A 68 42.69 -15.21 23.63
C GLU A 68 43.46 -16.38 24.28
N HIS A 69 44.78 -16.38 24.19
CA HIS A 69 45.64 -17.47 24.67
C HIS A 69 46.61 -17.05 25.79
N GLY A 70 46.32 -15.95 26.50
CA GLY A 70 47.10 -15.53 27.66
C GLY A 70 47.26 -14.03 27.80
N GLU A 71 48.24 -13.62 28.60
CA GLU A 71 48.50 -12.22 28.91
C GLU A 71 49.89 -11.80 28.41
N VAL A 72 49.96 -10.58 27.86
CA VAL A 72 51.20 -9.96 27.42
C VAL A 72 51.41 -8.68 28.22
N ARG A 73 52.48 -8.64 29.01
CA ARG A 73 52.90 -7.43 29.74
C ARG A 73 54.07 -6.76 29.01
N LEU A 74 53.87 -5.54 28.57
CA LEU A 74 54.86 -4.75 27.84
C LEU A 74 55.38 -3.61 28.72
N PRO A 75 56.71 -3.40 28.79
CA PRO A 75 57.27 -2.20 29.37
C PRO A 75 56.74 -0.94 28.68
N ARG A 76 56.38 0.10 29.45
CA ARG A 76 55.76 1.31 28.90
C ARG A 76 56.61 2.00 27.83
N GLN A 77 57.94 1.96 27.97
CA GLN A 77 58.89 2.53 27.01
C GLN A 77 58.83 1.90 25.61
N LEU A 78 58.27 0.69 25.47
CA LEU A 78 58.07 0.04 24.17
C LEU A 78 56.73 0.41 23.53
N VAL A 79 55.83 1.05 24.28
CA VAL A 79 54.48 1.38 23.83
C VAL A 79 54.43 2.83 23.39
N GLN A 80 54.18 3.05 22.10
CA GLN A 80 53.97 4.38 21.54
C GLN A 80 52.56 4.90 21.84
N ALA A 81 51.53 4.08 21.62
CA ALA A 81 50.14 4.48 21.81
C ALA A 81 49.27 3.29 22.26
N VAL A 82 48.20 3.61 22.98
CA VAL A 82 47.16 2.65 23.36
C VAL A 82 45.84 3.19 22.83
N HIS A 83 45.23 2.47 21.89
CA HIS A 83 43.92 2.79 21.34
C HIS A 83 42.92 1.81 21.92
N LEU A 84 42.10 2.28 22.86
CA LEU A 84 41.02 1.46 23.40
C LEU A 84 39.92 1.29 22.34
N GLY A 85 39.48 0.06 22.16
CA GLY A 85 38.29 -0.35 21.43
C GLY A 85 37.02 -0.03 22.21
N PHE A 86 35.87 -0.33 21.60
CA PHE A 86 34.57 0.04 22.16
C PHE A 86 34.32 -0.57 23.55
N THR A 87 34.56 -1.88 23.71
CA THR A 87 34.27 -2.61 24.95
C THR A 87 35.05 -2.05 26.14
N SER A 88 36.37 -1.86 26.00
CA SER A 88 37.21 -1.29 27.07
C SER A 88 36.85 0.16 27.40
N ARG A 89 36.42 0.96 26.40
CA ARG A 89 35.91 2.31 26.66
C ARG A 89 34.60 2.28 27.43
N LEU A 90 33.70 1.38 27.07
CA LEU A 90 32.39 1.22 27.71
C LEU A 90 32.53 0.74 29.16
N GLU A 91 33.47 -0.15 29.46
CA GLU A 91 33.76 -0.62 30.83
C GLU A 91 34.28 0.49 31.75
N ARG A 92 35.01 1.46 31.17
CA ARG A 92 35.57 2.61 31.89
C ARG A 92 34.64 3.82 31.92
N LEU A 93 33.51 3.74 31.24
CA LEU A 93 32.55 4.83 31.11
C LEU A 93 31.75 4.99 32.41
N ASP A 94 31.83 6.17 33.03
CA ASP A 94 30.81 6.58 34.00
C ASP A 94 29.51 6.87 33.25
N ARG A 95 28.52 5.98 33.41
CA ARG A 95 27.23 6.07 32.74
C ARG A 95 26.36 7.25 33.22
N SER A 96 26.73 7.89 34.32
CA SER A 96 26.05 9.08 34.83
C SER A 96 26.66 10.38 34.28
N ASP A 97 27.85 10.32 33.69
CA ASP A 97 28.52 11.47 33.08
C ASP A 97 28.03 11.66 31.64
N TYR A 98 27.18 12.66 31.45
CA TYR A 98 26.62 13.02 30.14
C TYR A 98 27.69 13.26 29.07
N GLU A 99 28.76 13.99 29.40
CA GLU A 99 29.79 14.36 28.43
C GLU A 99 30.58 13.12 27.99
N ALA A 100 30.90 12.23 28.94
CA ALA A 100 31.59 10.99 28.65
C ALA A 100 30.74 10.06 27.77
N VAL A 101 29.44 9.94 28.07
CA VAL A 101 28.51 9.09 27.31
C VAL A 101 28.36 9.62 25.87
N ILE A 102 28.15 10.92 25.69
CA ILE A 102 28.04 11.53 24.35
C ILE A 102 29.34 11.42 23.57
N ALA A 103 30.49 11.66 24.20
CA ALA A 103 31.78 11.52 23.55
C ALA A 103 32.00 10.10 23.04
N LEU A 104 31.61 9.08 23.83
CA LEU A 104 31.69 7.69 23.38
C LEU A 104 30.68 7.37 22.27
N ALA A 105 29.46 7.92 22.33
CA ALA A 105 28.44 7.74 21.30
C ALA A 105 28.88 8.30 19.94
N VAL A 106 29.43 9.52 19.92
CA VAL A 106 30.00 10.14 18.70
C VAL A 106 31.16 9.31 18.19
N TRP A 107 32.08 8.89 19.06
CA TRP A 107 33.19 8.03 18.68
C TRP A 107 32.72 6.71 18.05
N ALA A 108 31.68 6.07 18.62
CA ALA A 108 31.10 4.84 18.08
C ALA A 108 30.49 5.08 16.69
N LYS A 109 29.74 6.17 16.51
CA LYS A 109 29.17 6.58 15.21
C LYS A 109 30.26 6.77 14.16
N ASP A 110 31.33 7.49 14.49
CA ASP A 110 32.45 7.76 13.57
C ASP A 110 33.22 6.49 13.14
N ARG A 111 33.07 5.39 13.90
CA ARG A 111 33.62 4.07 13.55
C ARG A 111 32.62 3.16 12.82
N GLY A 112 31.37 3.59 12.65
CA GLY A 112 30.32 2.77 12.03
C GLY A 112 29.65 1.78 12.99
N LEU A 113 29.89 1.91 14.30
CA LEU A 113 29.22 1.15 15.36
C LEU A 113 27.85 1.81 15.66
N LEU A 114 26.95 1.73 14.68
CA LEU A 114 25.69 2.51 14.71
C LEU A 114 24.73 2.07 15.82
N ALA A 115 24.68 0.76 16.12
CA ALA A 115 23.81 0.23 17.17
C ALA A 115 24.27 0.68 18.56
N GLU A 116 25.58 0.59 18.81
CA GLU A 116 26.24 1.04 20.03
C GLU A 116 26.10 2.56 20.23
N ALA A 117 26.34 3.32 19.16
CA ALA A 117 26.17 4.76 19.16
C ALA A 117 24.73 5.15 19.51
N PHE A 118 23.75 4.42 18.97
CA PHE A 118 22.33 4.63 19.24
C PHE A 118 22.02 4.37 20.72
N SER A 119 22.40 3.22 21.27
CA SER A 119 22.16 2.91 22.70
C SER A 119 22.81 3.91 23.65
N LEU A 120 24.01 4.40 23.33
CA LEU A 120 24.68 5.43 24.13
C LEU A 120 24.00 6.80 23.99
N ALA A 121 23.54 7.16 22.80
CA ALA A 121 22.80 8.40 22.59
C ALA A 121 21.44 8.38 23.30
N GLU A 122 20.76 7.22 23.36
CA GLU A 122 19.54 7.03 24.15
C GLU A 122 19.81 7.16 25.65
N LEU A 123 20.91 6.54 26.13
CA LEU A 123 21.34 6.69 27.52
C LEU A 123 21.58 8.16 27.86
N ALA A 124 22.35 8.88 27.03
CA ALA A 124 22.60 10.31 27.22
C ALA A 124 21.33 11.15 27.20
N TRP A 125 20.36 10.82 26.34
CA TRP A 125 19.07 11.51 26.28
C TRP A 125 18.24 11.35 27.56
N GLY A 126 18.39 10.20 28.24
CA GLY A 126 17.74 9.90 29.51
C GLY A 126 18.34 10.63 30.72
N LEU A 127 19.59 11.10 30.63
CA LEU A 127 20.26 11.78 31.74
C LEU A 127 19.65 13.17 32.03
N PRO A 128 19.73 13.68 33.28
CA PRO A 128 19.17 14.99 33.65
C PRO A 128 19.73 16.18 32.86
N GLN A 129 21.01 16.10 32.45
CA GLN A 129 21.71 17.07 31.64
C GLN A 129 21.27 16.94 30.18
N ARG A 130 20.01 17.26 29.94
CA ARG A 130 19.29 17.10 28.67
C ARG A 130 19.68 18.12 27.60
N ASP A 131 20.97 18.23 27.31
CA ASP A 131 21.48 18.99 26.18
C ASP A 131 20.96 18.37 24.86
N GLY A 132 20.71 19.23 23.88
CA GLY A 132 20.21 18.88 22.56
C GLY A 132 21.21 18.08 21.73
N ARG A 133 22.51 18.04 22.07
CA ARG A 133 23.49 17.17 21.40
C ARG A 133 23.05 15.71 21.35
N ALA A 134 22.48 15.19 22.43
CA ALA A 134 21.93 13.83 22.47
C ALA A 134 20.76 13.65 21.49
N ALA A 135 19.82 14.60 21.45
CA ALA A 135 18.72 14.59 20.49
C ALA A 135 19.22 14.66 19.04
N LEU A 136 20.18 15.54 18.75
CA LEU A 136 20.75 15.67 17.41
C LEU A 136 21.42 14.38 16.96
N LEU A 137 22.19 13.74 17.85
CA LEU A 137 22.85 12.48 17.55
C LEU A 137 21.84 11.36 17.29
N LEU A 138 20.80 11.23 18.15
CA LEU A 138 19.70 10.28 17.94
C LEU A 138 18.98 10.52 16.62
N ALA A 139 18.66 11.79 16.32
CA ALA A 139 18.00 12.16 15.08
C ALA A 139 18.83 11.73 13.86
N GLN A 140 20.14 12.02 13.86
CA GLN A 140 21.04 11.63 12.77
C GLN A 140 21.18 10.11 12.61
N LEU A 141 21.23 9.37 13.73
CA LEU A 141 21.35 7.91 13.71
C LEU A 141 20.07 7.24 13.19
N LEU A 142 18.89 7.74 13.58
CA LEU A 142 17.60 7.27 13.08
C LEU A 142 17.39 7.66 11.62
N ASP A 143 17.78 8.87 11.23
CA ASP A 143 17.64 9.36 9.85
C ASP A 143 18.48 8.54 8.85
N ALA A 144 19.62 8.00 9.30
CA ALA A 144 20.44 7.08 8.54
C ALA A 144 19.83 5.67 8.37
N GLN A 145 18.84 5.30 9.18
CA GLN A 145 18.16 4.00 9.10
C GLN A 145 16.93 4.09 8.18
N ALA A 146 16.77 3.11 7.29
CA ALA A 146 15.62 3.05 6.39
C ALA A 146 14.30 2.90 7.17
N GLY A 147 13.32 3.76 6.88
CA GLY A 147 11.99 3.73 7.51
C GLY A 147 11.90 4.42 8.87
N LYS A 148 13.01 4.95 9.41
CA LYS A 148 13.07 5.57 10.74
C LYS A 148 13.04 7.11 10.70
N GLN A 149 12.80 7.70 9.53
CA GLN A 149 12.80 9.16 9.33
C GLN A 149 11.70 9.88 10.13
N ARG A 150 10.57 9.21 10.41
CA ARG A 150 9.48 9.81 11.21
C ARG A 150 9.89 9.98 12.67
N GLU A 151 10.48 8.93 13.25
CA GLU A 151 11.05 8.96 14.61
C GLU A 151 12.20 9.98 14.67
N ALA A 152 13.07 10.01 13.65
CA ALA A 152 14.16 10.99 13.56
C ALA A 152 13.66 12.45 13.61
N LEU A 153 12.55 12.75 12.93
CA LEU A 153 11.95 14.09 12.92
C LEU A 153 11.53 14.56 14.33
N GLU A 154 11.08 13.66 15.20
CA GLU A 154 10.73 13.99 16.58
C GLU A 154 11.95 14.49 17.37
N TYR A 155 13.08 13.79 17.24
CA TYR A 155 14.32 14.20 17.88
C TYR A 155 14.92 15.47 17.28
N TYR A 156 14.85 15.65 15.95
CA TYR A 156 15.28 16.90 15.35
C TYR A 156 14.47 18.11 15.83
N ARG A 157 13.14 17.97 16.00
CA ARG A 157 12.29 19.00 16.59
C ARG A 157 12.68 19.29 18.03
N ALA A 158 12.89 18.24 18.83
CA ALA A 158 13.34 18.40 20.22
C ALA A 158 14.70 19.10 20.33
N TRP A 159 15.64 18.83 19.40
CA TRP A 159 16.89 19.57 19.30
C TRP A 159 16.65 21.05 18.95
N ARG A 160 15.85 21.33 17.91
CA ARG A 160 15.52 22.69 17.45
C ARG A 160 14.94 23.53 18.59
N ASP A 161 13.99 22.97 19.33
CA ASP A 161 13.28 23.67 20.40
C ASP A 161 14.20 24.01 21.59
N ARG A 162 15.24 23.21 21.83
CA ARG A 162 16.23 23.45 22.90
C ARG A 162 17.39 24.34 22.49
N HIS A 163 17.80 24.28 21.22
CA HIS A 163 19.03 24.94 20.73
C HIS A 163 18.77 26.12 19.80
N GLY A 164 17.50 26.45 19.53
CA GLY A 164 17.11 27.59 18.71
C GLY A 164 17.40 27.44 17.21
N GLY A 165 17.83 26.25 16.75
CA GLY A 165 17.98 25.95 15.33
C GLY A 165 19.15 26.69 14.63
N SER A 166 20.27 26.89 15.31
CA SER A 166 21.41 27.65 14.75
C SER A 166 22.13 26.96 13.58
N GLU A 167 22.06 25.63 13.47
CA GLU A 167 22.72 24.87 12.40
C GLU A 167 21.86 24.81 11.14
N ARG A 168 22.28 25.57 10.10
CA ARG A 168 21.56 25.67 8.81
C ARG A 168 21.34 24.32 8.13
N SER A 169 22.30 23.41 8.19
CA SER A 169 22.19 22.06 7.60
C SER A 169 21.12 21.22 8.28
N VAL A 170 21.06 21.26 9.61
CA VAL A 170 20.06 20.54 10.40
C VAL A 170 18.68 21.11 10.15
N MET A 171 18.54 22.44 10.12
CA MET A 171 17.27 23.10 9.82
C MET A 171 16.75 22.74 8.42
N ALA A 172 17.62 22.73 7.41
CA ALA A 172 17.23 22.31 6.06
C ALA A 172 16.74 20.84 6.03
N ARG A 173 17.37 19.95 6.81
CA ARG A 173 16.92 18.56 6.93
C ARG A 173 15.58 18.43 7.63
N ILE A 174 15.33 19.23 8.67
CA ILE A 174 14.03 19.30 9.35
C ILE A 174 12.94 19.69 8.36
N GLU A 175 13.14 20.78 7.61
CA GLU A 175 12.17 21.28 6.63
C GLU A 175 11.85 20.24 5.54
N ASP A 176 12.86 19.49 5.09
CA ASP A 176 12.71 18.41 4.11
C ASP A 176 11.85 17.26 4.67
N LEU A 177 12.15 16.78 5.88
CA LEU A 177 11.37 15.74 6.55
C LEU A 177 9.92 16.19 6.84
N GLU A 178 9.73 17.42 7.31
CA GLU A 178 8.40 17.97 7.57
C GLU A 178 7.56 18.09 6.30
N ARG A 179 8.17 18.50 5.17
CA ARG A 179 7.51 18.54 3.87
C ARG A 179 7.13 17.14 3.40
N HIS A 180 8.04 16.18 3.52
CA HIS A 180 7.79 14.80 3.13
C HIS A 180 6.58 14.22 3.88
N PHE A 181 6.57 14.29 5.21
CA PHE A 181 5.49 13.73 6.01
C PHE A 181 4.17 14.48 5.85
N ARG A 182 4.18 15.81 5.69
CA ARG A 182 2.96 16.57 5.37
C ARG A 182 2.32 16.09 4.07
N SER A 183 3.11 15.91 3.02
CA SER A 183 2.60 15.44 1.73
C SER A 183 2.00 14.02 1.81
N TYR A 184 2.59 13.15 2.64
CA TYR A 184 2.07 11.81 2.90
C TYR A 184 0.74 11.86 3.67
N GLU A 185 0.66 12.68 4.72
CA GLU A 185 -0.56 12.86 5.51
C GLU A 185 -1.71 13.45 4.67
N GLU A 186 -1.43 14.46 3.83
CA GLU A 186 -2.39 15.02 2.87
C GLU A 186 -2.88 13.97 1.87
N ALA A 187 -1.98 13.16 1.32
CA ALA A 187 -2.34 12.08 0.39
C ALA A 187 -3.21 11.01 1.07
N LEU A 188 -2.87 10.61 2.30
CA LEU A 188 -3.64 9.65 3.08
C LEU A 188 -5.05 10.18 3.41
N ALA A 189 -5.15 11.45 3.81
CA ALA A 189 -6.44 12.10 4.07
C ALA A 189 -7.30 12.18 2.81
N ALA A 190 -6.72 12.56 1.67
CA ALA A 190 -7.42 12.59 0.39
C ALA A 190 -7.94 11.20 -0.02
N TYR A 191 -7.14 10.14 0.18
CA TYR A 191 -7.55 8.77 -0.06
C TYR A 191 -8.71 8.33 0.85
N GLN A 192 -8.63 8.65 2.14
CA GLN A 192 -9.71 8.36 3.08
C GLN A 192 -11.00 9.09 2.72
N GLN A 193 -10.91 10.36 2.30
CA GLN A 193 -12.06 11.11 1.82
C GLN A 193 -12.65 10.50 0.55
N GLN A 194 -11.81 10.04 -0.39
CA GLN A 194 -12.28 9.33 -1.57
C GLN A 194 -13.02 8.05 -1.19
N LEU A 195 -12.46 7.22 -0.29
CA LEU A 195 -13.14 6.03 0.20
C LEU A 195 -14.47 6.33 0.90
N ALA A 196 -14.52 7.38 1.72
CA ALA A 196 -15.74 7.81 2.39
C ALA A 196 -16.81 8.25 1.37
N SER A 197 -16.42 9.05 0.37
CA SER A 197 -17.33 9.46 -0.71
C SER A 197 -17.77 8.28 -1.58
N ALA A 198 -16.87 7.32 -1.81
CA ALA A 198 -17.20 6.10 -2.53
C ALA A 198 -18.24 5.31 -1.76
N ARG A 199 -18.05 5.11 -0.44
CA ARG A 199 -19.00 4.44 0.47
C ARG A 199 -20.35 5.13 0.53
N GLU A 200 -20.39 6.46 0.63
CA GLU A 200 -21.65 7.21 0.64
C GLU A 200 -22.40 7.07 -0.69
N ASN A 201 -21.68 6.97 -1.80
CA ASN A 201 -22.26 6.67 -3.10
C ASN A 201 -22.57 5.18 -3.31
N HIS A 202 -22.09 4.28 -2.44
CA HIS A 202 -22.08 2.82 -2.66
C HIS A 202 -23.37 2.09 -2.29
N VAL A 203 -24.41 2.80 -1.86
CA VAL A 203 -25.80 2.31 -2.03
C VAL A 203 -26.23 2.63 -3.46
N GLU A 204 -25.42 2.23 -4.44
CA GLU A 204 -25.72 2.53 -5.84
C GLU A 204 -26.51 1.39 -6.47
N GLY A 205 -27.24 1.75 -7.53
CA GLY A 205 -27.97 0.82 -8.34
C GLY A 205 -29.38 0.44 -7.85
N LEU A 206 -30.02 -0.43 -8.62
CA LEU A 206 -31.34 -0.96 -8.34
C LEU A 206 -31.25 -2.21 -7.46
N GLU A 207 -30.14 -2.94 -7.48
CA GLU A 207 -29.81 -4.10 -6.64
C GLU A 207 -29.94 -3.79 -5.15
N ALA A 208 -29.49 -2.61 -4.71
CA ALA A 208 -29.55 -2.16 -3.33
C ALA A 208 -30.96 -1.72 -2.88
N ARG A 209 -31.96 -1.72 -3.76
CA ARG A 209 -33.33 -1.25 -3.45
C ARG A 209 -34.32 -2.40 -3.30
N ASP A 210 -35.27 -2.25 -2.38
CA ASP A 210 -36.37 -3.21 -2.17
C ASP A 210 -37.30 -3.35 -3.38
N GLY A 211 -38.01 -4.47 -3.50
CA GLY A 211 -39.06 -4.68 -4.51
C GLY A 211 -38.67 -5.53 -5.71
N TRP A 212 -37.51 -6.18 -5.66
CA TRP A 212 -37.19 -7.30 -6.54
C TRP A 212 -37.96 -8.54 -6.11
N GLN A 213 -38.49 -9.27 -7.08
CA GLN A 213 -39.26 -10.49 -6.83
C GLN A 213 -39.24 -11.41 -8.05
N GLY A 214 -39.66 -12.67 -7.87
CA GLY A 214 -39.94 -13.57 -8.98
C GLY A 214 -41.12 -13.13 -9.84
N ASP A 215 -41.13 -13.59 -11.10
CA ASP A 215 -42.30 -13.51 -11.97
C ASP A 215 -43.32 -14.62 -11.67
N ASP A 216 -44.47 -14.58 -12.35
CA ASP A 216 -45.53 -15.58 -12.21
C ASP A 216 -45.02 -17.00 -12.56
N PRO A 217 -45.23 -18.03 -11.70
CA PRO A 217 -44.84 -19.41 -11.98
C PRO A 217 -45.43 -20.01 -13.28
N GLN A 218 -46.51 -19.43 -13.81
CA GLN A 218 -47.06 -19.82 -15.12
C GLN A 218 -46.15 -19.45 -16.29
N HIS A 219 -45.23 -18.50 -16.10
CA HIS A 219 -44.38 -17.94 -17.15
C HIS A 219 -42.88 -18.08 -16.88
N ALA A 220 -42.49 -18.33 -15.64
CA ALA A 220 -41.10 -18.47 -15.23
C ALA A 220 -40.92 -19.59 -14.19
N ASN A 221 -39.72 -20.17 -14.16
CA ASN A 221 -39.33 -21.04 -13.07
C ASN A 221 -39.21 -20.25 -11.76
N GLN A 222 -39.40 -20.93 -10.63
CA GLN A 222 -39.35 -20.31 -9.31
C GLN A 222 -37.98 -19.70 -9.02
N VAL A 223 -37.98 -18.51 -8.42
CA VAL A 223 -36.79 -17.83 -7.93
C VAL A 223 -36.97 -17.35 -6.49
N GLU A 224 -35.88 -17.35 -5.74
CA GLU A 224 -35.73 -16.64 -4.47
C GLU A 224 -34.70 -15.53 -4.68
N VAL A 225 -35.04 -14.31 -4.26
CA VAL A 225 -34.21 -13.12 -4.43
C VAL A 225 -33.86 -12.58 -3.05
N THR A 226 -32.58 -12.47 -2.76
CA THR A 226 -32.09 -11.92 -1.49
C THR A 226 -31.04 -10.85 -1.75
N GLN A 227 -31.09 -9.76 -1.00
CA GLN A 227 -30.01 -8.78 -0.99
C GLN A 227 -28.91 -9.27 -0.04
N ARG A 228 -27.65 -9.17 -0.45
CA ARG A 228 -26.49 -9.54 0.38
C ARG A 228 -25.47 -8.43 0.40
N SER A 229 -24.97 -8.12 1.60
CA SER A 229 -23.75 -7.34 1.76
C SER A 229 -22.52 -8.21 1.47
N ILE A 230 -21.63 -7.75 0.60
CA ILE A 230 -20.30 -8.33 0.36
C ILE A 230 -19.24 -7.27 0.65
N GLU A 231 -18.08 -7.67 1.13
CA GLU A 231 -16.94 -6.75 1.31
C GLU A 231 -15.94 -6.97 0.18
N GLU A 232 -15.72 -5.96 -0.65
CA GLU A 232 -14.70 -5.97 -1.71
C GLU A 232 -13.71 -4.83 -1.45
N HIS A 233 -12.42 -5.16 -1.28
CA HIS A 233 -11.35 -4.18 -1.01
C HIS A 233 -11.62 -3.24 0.19
N GLY A 234 -12.33 -3.71 1.22
CA GLY A 234 -12.67 -2.89 2.40
C GLY A 234 -13.86 -1.95 2.18
N ILE A 235 -14.61 -2.14 1.10
CA ILE A 235 -15.86 -1.43 0.79
C ILE A 235 -16.99 -2.46 0.85
N GLU A 236 -18.01 -2.18 1.66
CA GLU A 236 -19.23 -3.00 1.73
C GLU A 236 -20.14 -2.64 0.56
N ASN A 237 -20.47 -3.62 -0.30
CA ASN A 237 -21.39 -3.52 -1.44
C ASN A 237 -22.66 -4.36 -1.21
N VAL A 238 -23.79 -3.93 -1.78
CA VAL A 238 -25.04 -4.71 -1.76
C VAL A 238 -25.29 -5.30 -3.14
N ILE A 239 -25.34 -6.62 -3.21
CA ILE A 239 -25.65 -7.38 -4.43
C ILE A 239 -27.01 -8.07 -4.32
N LEU A 240 -27.60 -8.46 -5.45
CA LEU A 240 -28.72 -9.41 -5.46
C LEU A 240 -28.20 -10.83 -5.68
N GLU A 241 -28.47 -11.70 -4.73
CA GLU A 241 -28.40 -13.15 -4.93
C GLU A 241 -29.75 -13.64 -5.46
N VAL A 242 -29.72 -14.26 -6.64
CA VAL A 242 -30.90 -14.90 -7.24
C VAL A 242 -30.66 -16.40 -7.29
N GLN A 243 -31.39 -17.12 -6.46
CA GLN A 243 -31.46 -18.58 -6.50
C GLN A 243 -32.64 -18.98 -7.37
N TYR A 244 -32.44 -19.88 -8.33
CA TYR A 244 -33.49 -20.37 -9.22
C TYR A 244 -33.57 -21.89 -9.20
N GLN A 245 -34.79 -22.40 -9.33
CA GLN A 245 -35.05 -23.83 -9.49
C GLN A 245 -35.31 -24.15 -10.96
N GLY A 246 -34.87 -25.31 -11.42
CA GLY A 246 -35.23 -25.87 -12.70
C GLY A 246 -36.69 -26.31 -12.71
N GLY A 247 -37.35 -26.16 -13.86
CA GLY A 247 -38.77 -26.50 -13.96
C GLY A 247 -39.24 -26.78 -15.39
N SER A 248 -40.55 -26.65 -15.59
CA SER A 248 -41.20 -26.81 -16.90
C SER A 248 -41.04 -25.58 -17.80
N GLN A 249 -40.64 -24.44 -17.26
CA GLN A 249 -40.41 -23.21 -18.02
C GLN A 249 -38.97 -23.17 -18.56
N ASP A 250 -38.74 -22.39 -19.61
CA ASP A 250 -37.42 -22.23 -20.23
C ASP A 250 -36.49 -21.35 -19.39
N LYS A 251 -37.04 -20.49 -18.54
CA LYS A 251 -36.30 -19.44 -17.84
C LYS A 251 -36.84 -19.14 -16.45
N ALA A 252 -35.96 -18.68 -15.57
CA ALA A 252 -36.26 -18.06 -14.29
C ALA A 252 -36.17 -16.54 -14.46
N VAL A 253 -37.04 -15.79 -13.78
CA VAL A 253 -37.15 -14.34 -14.00
C VAL A 253 -37.20 -13.61 -12.66
N VAL A 254 -36.32 -12.64 -12.50
CA VAL A 254 -36.36 -11.64 -11.44
C VAL A 254 -36.82 -10.31 -12.02
N ARG A 255 -37.79 -9.68 -11.39
CA ARG A 255 -38.43 -8.45 -11.89
C ARG A 255 -38.53 -7.38 -10.83
N ARG A 256 -38.59 -6.13 -11.31
CA ARG A 256 -38.79 -4.94 -10.49
C ARG A 256 -39.67 -3.96 -11.23
N ARG A 257 -40.69 -3.42 -10.54
CA ARG A 257 -41.44 -2.27 -11.03
C ARG A 257 -40.56 -1.02 -10.94
N VAL A 258 -40.29 -0.41 -12.08
CA VAL A 258 -39.47 0.80 -12.20
C VAL A 258 -39.98 1.59 -13.40
N THR A 259 -40.18 2.89 -13.23
CA THR A 259 -40.57 3.77 -14.33
C THR A 259 -39.38 4.55 -14.83
N PHE A 260 -39.11 4.50 -16.14
CA PHE A 260 -38.02 5.25 -16.76
C PHE A 260 -38.24 5.47 -18.26
N ASP A 261 -37.56 6.50 -18.79
CA ASP A 261 -37.50 6.79 -20.22
C ASP A 261 -36.29 6.09 -20.87
N ALA A 262 -36.54 4.96 -21.53
CA ALA A 262 -35.54 4.21 -22.29
C ALA A 262 -35.05 4.94 -23.55
N SER A 263 -35.70 6.03 -23.98
CA SER A 263 -35.16 6.89 -25.05
C SER A 263 -34.01 7.78 -24.56
N GLN A 264 -33.94 8.05 -23.25
CA GLN A 264 -32.83 8.78 -22.62
C GLN A 264 -31.65 7.88 -22.26
N ALA A 265 -31.90 6.59 -22.03
CA ALA A 265 -30.89 5.58 -21.72
C ALA A 265 -30.65 4.68 -22.95
N GLN A 266 -29.54 4.88 -23.67
CA GLN A 266 -29.25 4.06 -24.85
C GLN A 266 -28.99 2.58 -24.51
N THR A 267 -28.55 2.30 -23.29
CA THR A 267 -28.07 0.98 -22.88
C THR A 267 -28.30 0.77 -21.39
N ILE A 268 -28.68 -0.45 -21.01
CA ILE A 268 -28.61 -0.93 -19.63
C ILE A 268 -27.43 -1.89 -19.54
N ARG A 269 -26.48 -1.58 -18.65
CA ARG A 269 -25.30 -2.40 -18.35
C ARG A 269 -25.31 -2.75 -16.87
N PHE A 270 -25.06 -4.00 -16.55
CA PHE A 270 -24.90 -4.49 -15.18
C PHE A 270 -23.91 -5.65 -15.17
N GLU A 271 -23.55 -6.14 -13.98
CA GLU A 271 -22.63 -7.25 -13.81
C GLU A 271 -23.37 -8.50 -13.33
N VAL A 272 -22.95 -9.65 -13.84
CA VAL A 272 -23.48 -10.96 -13.47
C VAL A 272 -22.32 -11.86 -13.08
N SER A 273 -22.37 -12.46 -11.91
CA SER A 273 -21.47 -13.54 -11.52
C SER A 273 -22.23 -14.87 -11.53
N ASN A 274 -21.66 -15.86 -12.22
CA ASN A 274 -22.21 -17.21 -12.33
C ASN A 274 -21.26 -18.19 -11.64
N PRO A 275 -21.48 -18.51 -10.35
CA PRO A 275 -20.68 -19.50 -9.62
C PRO A 275 -20.92 -20.94 -10.10
N GLY A 276 -21.97 -21.18 -10.89
CA GLY A 276 -22.35 -22.50 -11.36
C GLY A 276 -21.37 -23.13 -12.35
N GLU A 277 -21.56 -24.42 -12.62
CA GLU A 277 -20.69 -25.22 -13.50
C GLU A 277 -21.05 -25.14 -14.98
N HIS A 278 -22.16 -24.49 -15.32
CA HIS A 278 -22.64 -24.36 -16.69
C HIS A 278 -22.82 -22.90 -17.07
N PRO A 279 -22.57 -22.54 -18.35
CA PRO A 279 -22.90 -21.20 -18.83
C PRO A 279 -24.41 -20.95 -18.71
N ILE A 280 -24.78 -19.71 -18.41
CA ILE A 280 -26.17 -19.27 -18.28
C ILE A 280 -26.44 -18.17 -19.31
N PRO A 281 -27.38 -18.37 -20.26
CA PRO A 281 -27.84 -17.28 -21.11
C PRO A 281 -28.71 -16.32 -20.31
N VAL A 282 -28.40 -15.03 -20.41
CA VAL A 282 -29.10 -13.94 -19.72
C VAL A 282 -29.73 -13.02 -20.76
N SER A 283 -31.00 -12.69 -20.62
CA SER A 283 -31.64 -11.62 -21.40
C SER A 283 -32.26 -10.56 -20.50
N LEU A 284 -32.50 -9.40 -21.09
CA LEU A 284 -33.24 -8.30 -20.49
C LEU A 284 -34.64 -8.27 -21.09
N ALA A 285 -35.66 -8.10 -20.26
CA ALA A 285 -36.99 -7.78 -20.73
C ALA A 285 -37.54 -6.54 -20.03
N VAL A 286 -38.42 -5.83 -20.72
CA VAL A 286 -39.11 -4.66 -20.20
C VAL A 286 -40.60 -4.74 -20.52
N LYS A 287 -41.43 -4.15 -19.66
CA LYS A 287 -42.83 -3.88 -19.98
C LYS A 287 -43.01 -2.38 -20.13
N ALA A 288 -43.49 -1.95 -21.29
CA ALA A 288 -43.59 -0.53 -21.64
C ALA A 288 -45.01 -0.11 -22.01
N GLY A 289 -45.31 1.18 -21.80
CA GLY A 289 -46.58 1.79 -22.15
C GLY A 289 -47.71 1.45 -21.16
N PRO A 290 -48.89 2.03 -21.38
CA PRO A 290 -50.06 1.81 -20.51
C PRO A 290 -50.53 0.35 -20.50
N GLY A 291 -50.32 -0.37 -21.61
CA GLY A 291 -50.69 -1.78 -21.74
C GLY A 291 -49.66 -2.78 -21.23
N TYR A 292 -48.54 -2.32 -20.63
CA TYR A 292 -47.45 -3.21 -20.18
C TYR A 292 -46.96 -4.15 -21.29
N THR A 293 -46.84 -3.62 -22.52
CA THR A 293 -46.39 -4.40 -23.67
C THR A 293 -44.99 -4.95 -23.40
N TYR A 294 -44.86 -6.26 -23.53
CA TYR A 294 -43.64 -6.99 -23.24
C TYR A 294 -42.65 -6.90 -24.40
N TYR A 295 -41.38 -6.62 -24.08
CA TYR A 295 -40.26 -6.65 -25.00
C TYR A 295 -39.11 -7.42 -24.37
N GLU A 296 -38.50 -8.36 -25.10
CA GLU A 296 -37.33 -9.13 -24.63
C GLU A 296 -36.16 -9.02 -25.61
N SER A 297 -34.96 -8.80 -25.09
CA SER A 297 -33.71 -8.71 -25.86
C SER A 297 -33.23 -10.09 -26.29
N THR A 298 -32.24 -10.11 -27.18
CA THR A 298 -31.40 -11.31 -27.39
C THR A 298 -30.64 -11.68 -26.10
N THR A 299 -30.09 -12.90 -26.03
CA THR A 299 -29.34 -13.37 -24.86
C THR A 299 -27.85 -13.07 -24.96
N VAL A 300 -27.25 -12.75 -23.82
CA VAL A 300 -25.80 -12.71 -23.60
C VAL A 300 -25.43 -13.91 -22.72
N THR A 301 -24.44 -14.71 -23.13
CA THR A 301 -24.04 -15.90 -22.35
C THR A 301 -23.00 -15.54 -21.30
N VAL A 302 -23.32 -15.79 -20.03
CA VAL A 302 -22.38 -15.63 -18.91
C VAL A 302 -21.66 -16.97 -18.66
N PRO A 303 -20.32 -17.02 -18.74
CA PRO A 303 -19.57 -18.26 -18.59
C PRO A 303 -19.66 -18.84 -17.15
N PRO A 304 -19.46 -20.16 -16.97
CA PRO A 304 -19.45 -20.78 -15.65
C PRO A 304 -18.23 -20.35 -14.83
N ARG A 305 -18.36 -20.44 -13.50
CA ARG A 305 -17.30 -20.09 -12.52
C ARG A 305 -16.62 -18.76 -12.84
N SER A 306 -17.39 -17.81 -13.34
CA SER A 306 -16.90 -16.48 -13.66
C SER A 306 -16.94 -15.61 -12.41
N GLY A 307 -15.97 -14.70 -12.28
CA GLY A 307 -16.15 -13.51 -11.46
C GLY A 307 -17.22 -12.60 -12.08
N TRP A 308 -17.22 -11.33 -11.72
CA TRP A 308 -18.14 -10.36 -12.32
C TRP A 308 -17.97 -10.26 -13.84
N HIS A 309 -19.04 -10.56 -14.57
CA HIS A 309 -19.10 -10.49 -16.03
C HIS A 309 -20.06 -9.37 -16.46
N PRO A 310 -19.58 -8.33 -17.16
CA PRO A 310 -20.44 -7.24 -17.59
C PRO A 310 -21.35 -7.70 -18.74
N VAL A 311 -22.65 -7.47 -18.59
CA VAL A 311 -23.66 -7.66 -19.65
C VAL A 311 -24.25 -6.31 -20.03
N SER A 312 -24.63 -6.17 -21.29
CA SER A 312 -25.05 -4.89 -21.87
C SER A 312 -26.14 -5.09 -22.91
N PHE A 313 -27.22 -4.32 -22.78
CA PHE A 313 -28.39 -4.41 -23.65
C PHE A 313 -28.75 -3.02 -24.19
N SER A 314 -28.78 -2.88 -25.51
CA SER A 314 -29.23 -1.64 -26.14
C SER A 314 -30.75 -1.51 -26.05
N LEU A 315 -31.25 -0.39 -25.52
CA LEU A 315 -32.68 -0.12 -25.47
C LEU A 315 -33.23 0.48 -26.77
N THR A 316 -32.34 0.80 -27.71
CA THR A 316 -32.66 1.47 -28.98
C THR A 316 -32.49 0.58 -30.20
N SER A 317 -32.05 -0.66 -30.00
CA SER A 317 -31.84 -1.64 -31.06
C SER A 317 -33.17 -2.20 -31.62
N GLN A 318 -33.09 -2.81 -32.81
CA GLN A 318 -34.19 -3.49 -33.49
C GLN A 318 -34.21 -5.00 -33.24
N ASP A 319 -33.54 -5.49 -32.19
CA ASP A 319 -33.40 -6.92 -31.87
C ASP A 319 -34.27 -7.35 -30.68
N TRP A 320 -35.34 -6.60 -30.40
CA TRP A 320 -36.32 -6.97 -29.39
C TRP A 320 -37.39 -7.85 -30.01
N LYS A 321 -37.93 -8.79 -29.21
CA LYS A 321 -39.15 -9.53 -29.54
C LYS A 321 -40.33 -9.07 -28.71
N SER A 322 -41.51 -9.07 -29.31
CA SER A 322 -42.78 -8.78 -28.66
C SER A 322 -43.91 -9.54 -29.36
N GLU A 323 -45.12 -9.47 -28.83
CA GLU A 323 -46.31 -10.02 -29.51
C GLU A 323 -46.51 -9.40 -30.91
N ALA A 324 -46.30 -8.08 -31.04
CA ALA A 324 -46.44 -7.36 -32.31
C ALA A 324 -45.43 -7.82 -33.38
N SER A 325 -44.29 -8.37 -32.98
CA SER A 325 -43.30 -8.95 -33.90
C SER A 325 -43.49 -10.45 -34.12
N ASN A 326 -44.63 -11.02 -33.71
CA ASN A 326 -44.85 -12.48 -33.66
C ASN A 326 -43.72 -13.21 -32.92
N TRP A 327 -43.22 -12.61 -31.84
CA TRP A 327 -42.13 -13.11 -31.02
C TRP A 327 -40.77 -13.22 -31.73
N ALA A 328 -40.59 -12.56 -32.87
CA ALA A 328 -39.30 -12.45 -33.56
C ALA A 328 -38.47 -11.26 -33.03
N HIS A 329 -37.14 -11.41 -32.98
CA HIS A 329 -36.20 -10.35 -32.60
C HIS A 329 -35.93 -9.38 -33.75
N ASN A 330 -36.95 -8.61 -34.14
CA ASN A 330 -36.88 -7.67 -35.27
C ASN A 330 -37.69 -6.38 -35.03
N THR A 331 -37.94 -6.02 -33.76
CA THR A 331 -38.66 -4.80 -33.40
C THR A 331 -37.89 -3.92 -32.42
N THR A 332 -38.33 -2.68 -32.26
CA THR A 332 -37.89 -1.74 -31.23
C THR A 332 -38.91 -1.69 -30.08
N ILE A 333 -38.53 -1.10 -28.94
CA ILE A 333 -39.48 -0.82 -27.85
C ILE A 333 -40.43 0.32 -28.26
N GLY A 334 -41.68 0.00 -28.62
CA GLY A 334 -42.63 0.97 -29.22
C GLY A 334 -43.06 2.14 -28.31
N THR A 335 -42.90 2.02 -26.99
CA THR A 335 -43.15 3.09 -25.99
C THR A 335 -41.97 3.25 -25.05
N ALA A 336 -40.77 3.36 -25.63
CA ALA A 336 -39.50 3.43 -24.89
C ALA A 336 -39.50 4.52 -23.79
N ASN A 337 -40.22 5.62 -23.97
CA ASN A 337 -40.31 6.69 -22.98
C ASN A 337 -41.21 6.40 -21.75
N ASN A 338 -41.75 5.19 -21.63
CA ASN A 338 -42.63 4.80 -20.54
C ASN A 338 -42.42 3.32 -20.22
N VAL A 339 -41.18 2.92 -19.92
CA VAL A 339 -40.93 1.59 -19.34
C VAL A 339 -41.44 1.59 -17.90
N ARG A 340 -42.09 0.50 -17.48
CA ARG A 340 -42.76 0.37 -16.18
C ARG A 340 -42.29 -0.82 -15.35
N GLU A 341 -41.66 -1.80 -15.98
CA GLU A 341 -41.08 -2.97 -15.33
C GLU A 341 -39.81 -3.36 -16.05
N LEU A 342 -38.79 -3.71 -15.27
CA LEU A 342 -37.55 -4.31 -15.71
C LEU A 342 -37.53 -5.78 -15.27
N GLN A 343 -37.11 -6.68 -16.15
CA GLN A 343 -36.94 -8.09 -15.86
C GLN A 343 -35.56 -8.56 -16.32
N ILE A 344 -34.84 -9.28 -15.46
CA ILE A 344 -33.60 -9.97 -15.81
C ILE A 344 -33.93 -11.46 -15.84
N GLN A 345 -33.57 -12.12 -16.94
CA GLN A 345 -34.05 -13.46 -17.24
C GLN A 345 -32.88 -14.41 -17.40
N PHE A 346 -32.93 -15.54 -16.69
CA PHE A 346 -31.93 -16.60 -16.72
C PHE A 346 -32.52 -17.81 -17.40
N HIS A 347 -32.02 -18.16 -18.59
CA HIS A 347 -32.54 -19.28 -19.41
C HIS A 347 -32.02 -20.62 -18.85
N ASN A 348 -32.55 -21.00 -17.68
CA ASN A 348 -32.08 -22.11 -16.86
C ASN A 348 -32.73 -23.46 -17.18
N ARG A 349 -33.89 -23.47 -17.87
CA ARG A 349 -34.65 -24.69 -18.18
C ARG A 349 -34.90 -25.57 -16.94
N ARG A 350 -34.33 -26.79 -16.94
CA ARG A 350 -34.45 -27.79 -15.87
C ARG A 350 -33.28 -27.74 -14.88
N ARG A 351 -32.46 -26.69 -14.89
CA ARG A 351 -31.29 -26.58 -14.03
C ARG A 351 -31.55 -25.62 -12.88
N ASP A 352 -31.21 -26.08 -11.69
CA ASP A 352 -31.08 -25.24 -10.51
C ASP A 352 -29.79 -24.42 -10.59
N GLY A 353 -29.73 -23.34 -9.83
CA GLY A 353 -28.50 -22.57 -9.70
C GLY A 353 -28.67 -21.26 -8.94
N THR A 354 -27.56 -20.55 -8.85
CA THR A 354 -27.48 -19.24 -8.22
C THR A 354 -26.68 -18.33 -9.14
N VAL A 355 -27.11 -17.08 -9.22
CA VAL A 355 -26.36 -15.99 -9.86
C VAL A 355 -26.38 -14.78 -8.95
N TYR A 356 -25.34 -13.95 -9.08
CA TYR A 356 -25.25 -12.68 -8.41
C TYR A 356 -25.38 -11.55 -9.42
N LEU A 357 -26.14 -10.51 -9.06
CA LEU A 357 -26.28 -9.30 -9.86
C LEU A 357 -25.76 -8.10 -9.08
N ASP A 358 -25.05 -7.24 -9.79
CA ASP A 358 -24.45 -6.02 -9.24
C ASP A 358 -24.45 -4.91 -10.30
N ALA A 359 -24.25 -3.67 -9.87
CA ALA A 359 -24.17 -2.48 -10.68
C ALA A 359 -25.35 -2.29 -11.66
N ILE A 360 -26.58 -2.57 -11.21
CA ILE A 360 -27.80 -2.35 -12.02
C ILE A 360 -28.11 -0.86 -11.97
N PRO A 361 -28.05 -0.11 -13.09
CA PRO A 361 -28.05 1.35 -13.05
C PRO A 361 -29.36 1.91 -12.49
N ILE A 362 -29.27 3.01 -11.74
CA ILE A 362 -30.45 3.77 -11.33
C ILE A 362 -31.09 4.38 -12.58
N LEU A 363 -32.29 3.92 -12.90
CA LEU A 363 -33.06 4.40 -14.04
C LEU A 363 -33.94 5.57 -13.59
N ARG A 364 -33.77 6.73 -14.22
CA ARG A 364 -34.51 7.95 -13.88
C ARG A 364 -35.82 8.01 -14.69
N PRO A 365 -36.94 8.46 -14.08
CA PRO A 365 -38.23 8.63 -14.75
C PRO A 365 -38.16 9.45 -16.04
#